data_AF-A0A522C065-F1
#
_entry.id   AF-A0A522C065-F1
#
_cell.length_a   1.000
_cell.length_b   1.000
_cell.length_c   1.000
_cell.angle_alpha   90.00
_cell.angle_beta   90.00
_cell.angle_gamma   90.00
#
_symmetry.space_group_name_H-M   'P 1'
#
loop_
_entity.id
_entity.type
_entity.pdbx_description
1 polymer ?
#
loop_
_entity_poly.entity_id
_entity_poly.type
_entity_poly.pdbx_seq_one_letter_code
_entity_poly.pdbx_strand_id
1 'polypeptide(L)' 'MKTKLKMIYWKGEKFWVGKLLEHPEIMTQGETLEELEDNMKDAYTLMTMEDVPEKHKVKELSLAV' A
#
# COMPACT_ATOMS: atom_id res chain seq x y z
N MET A 1 -10.07 5.67 12.02
CA MET A 1 -10.19 6.24 10.66
C MET A 1 -10.21 5.10 9.67
N LYS A 2 -10.95 5.19 8.55
CA LYS A 2 -10.83 4.23 7.45
C LYS A 2 -9.88 4.81 6.41
N THR A 3 -8.67 4.25 6.32
CA THR A 3 -7.75 4.57 5.23
C THR A 3 -8.26 3.93 3.95
N LYS A 4 -8.42 4.72 2.89
CA LYS A 4 -8.73 4.21 1.55
C LYS A 4 -7.44 4.24 0.74
N LEU A 5 -6.97 3.07 0.34
CA LEU A 5 -5.80 2.90 -0.51
C LEU A 5 -6.25 2.62 -1.93
N LYS A 6 -5.54 3.14 -2.93
CA LYS A 6 -5.79 2.81 -4.34
C LYS A 6 -4.65 1.96 -4.87
N MET A 7 -5.01 0.87 -5.52
CA MET A 7 -4.06 -0.08 -6.11
C MET A 7 -4.12 -0.02 -7.64
N ILE A 8 -2.96 0.07 -8.28
CA ILE A 8 -2.81 -0.36 -9.68
C ILE A 8 -2.40 -1.82 -9.65
N TYR A 9 -3.10 -2.68 -10.39
CA TYR A 9 -2.80 -4.11 -10.45
C TYR A 9 -2.97 -4.67 -11.86
N TRP A 10 -2.25 -5.76 -12.14
CA TRP A 10 -2.31 -6.48 -13.40
C TRP A 10 -1.98 -7.97 -13.18
N LYS A 11 -2.44 -8.83 -14.10
CA LYS A 11 -2.12 -10.25 -14.09
C LYS A 11 -0.83 -10.49 -14.89
N GLY A 12 0.20 -10.99 -14.22
CA GLY A 12 1.39 -11.57 -14.87
C GLY A 12 1.18 -13.04 -15.22
N GLU A 13 2.25 -13.73 -15.63
CA GLU A 13 2.16 -15.13 -16.08
C GLU A 13 1.63 -16.08 -15.00
N LYS A 14 2.09 -15.93 -13.76
CA LYS A 14 1.68 -16.76 -12.62
C LYS A 14 0.92 -15.98 -11.55
N PHE A 15 1.38 -14.77 -11.24
CA PHE A 15 0.89 -13.97 -10.12
C PHE A 15 0.12 -12.73 -10.58
N TRP A 16 -0.84 -12.31 -9.78
CA TRP A 16 -1.28 -10.92 -9.75
C TRP A 16 -0.19 -10.08 -9.11
N VAL A 17 0.05 -8.90 -9.67
CA VAL A 17 1.04 -7.94 -9.18
C VAL A 17 0.33 -6.60 -9.02
N GLY A 18 0.67 -5.88 -7.96
CA GLY A 18 0.10 -4.54 -7.74
C GLY A 18 1.03 -3.63 -6.96
N LYS A 19 0.73 -2.33 -7.03
CA LYS A 19 1.38 -1.29 -6.23
C LYS A 19 0.37 -0.25 -5.76
N LEU A 20 0.62 0.38 -4.62
CA LEU A 20 -0.23 1.48 -4.14
C LEU A 20 0.09 2.79 -4.86
N LEU A 21 -0.94 3.58 -5.16
CA LEU A 21 -0.78 4.89 -5.78
C LEU A 21 -0.19 5.91 -4.81
N GLU A 22 -0.70 5.92 -3.59
CA GLU A 22 -0.26 6.82 -2.52
C GLU A 22 1.09 6.43 -1.93
N HIS A 23 1.48 5.15 -2.10
CA HIS A 23 2.73 4.56 -1.62
C HIS A 23 3.34 3.66 -2.70
N PRO A 24 3.92 4.24 -3.78
CA PRO A 24 4.47 3.48 -4.90
C PRO A 24 5.61 2.52 -4.51
N GLU A 25 6.24 2.74 -3.35
CA GLU A 25 7.22 1.85 -2.72
C GLU A 25 6.61 0.54 -2.23
N ILE A 26 5.30 0.52 -1.96
CA ILE A 26 4.56 -0.69 -1.58
C ILE A 26 4.11 -1.40 -2.86
N MET A 27 4.82 -2.47 -3.18
CA MET A 27 4.53 -3.36 -4.29
C MET A 27 4.52 -4.81 -3.79
N THR A 28 3.44 -5.53 -4.10
CA THR A 28 3.23 -6.92 -3.67
C THR A 28 2.72 -7.78 -4.83
N GLN A 29 2.64 -9.08 -4.59
CA GLN A 29 2.10 -10.06 -5.54
C GLN A 29 1.27 -11.11 -4.81
N GLY A 30 0.39 -11.82 -5.53
CA GLY A 30 -0.40 -12.94 -5.01
C GLY A 30 -0.84 -13.88 -6.13
N GLU A 31 -1.12 -15.15 -5.84
CA GLU A 31 -1.64 -16.10 -6.83
C GLU A 31 -3.07 -15.73 -7.25
N THR A 32 -3.86 -15.23 -6.30
CA THR A 32 -5.20 -14.67 -6.50
C THR A 32 -5.22 -13.15 -6.28
N LEU A 33 -6.30 -12.50 -6.74
CA LEU A 33 -6.48 -11.07 -6.50
C LEU A 33 -6.70 -10.77 -5.01
N GLU A 34 -7.41 -11.65 -4.30
CA GLU A 34 -7.65 -11.55 -2.85
C GLU A 34 -6.34 -11.64 -2.07
N GLU A 35 -5.47 -12.58 -2.42
CA GLU A 35 -4.14 -12.70 -1.80
C GLU A 35 -3.28 -11.45 -2.05
N LEU A 36 -3.32 -10.89 -3.27
CA LEU A 36 -2.66 -9.62 -3.57
C LEU A 36 -3.19 -8.49 -2.66
N GLU A 37 -4.50 -8.39 -2.48
CA GLU A 37 -5.12 -7.36 -1.62
C GLU A 37 -4.70 -7.52 -0.15
N ASP A 38 -4.66 -8.74 0.37
CA ASP A 38 -4.25 -9.01 1.75
C ASP A 38 -2.77 -8.72 1.97
N ASN A 39 -1.90 -9.19 1.06
CA ASN A 39 -0.47 -8.85 1.08
C ASN A 39 -0.25 -7.33 1.05
N MET A 40 -1.09 -6.59 0.31
CA MET A 40 -1.00 -5.13 0.23
C MET A 40 -1.37 -4.44 1.55
N LYS A 41 -2.41 -4.91 2.25
CA LYS A 41 -2.82 -4.37 3.56
C LYS A 41 -1.76 -4.63 4.62
N ASP A 42 -1.17 -5.82 4.61
CA ASP A 42 -0.11 -6.20 5.55
C ASP A 42 1.13 -5.35 5.32
N ALA A 43 1.59 -5.22 4.07
CA ALA A 43 2.73 -4.37 3.73
C ALA A 43 2.51 -2.89 4.11
N TYR A 44 1.31 -2.35 3.88
CA TYR A 44 0.96 -0.99 4.30
C TYR A 44 1.03 -0.81 5.81
N THR A 45 0.53 -1.78 6.57
CA THR A 45 0.51 -1.73 8.04
C THR A 45 1.93 -1.75 8.60
N LEU A 46 2.78 -2.64 8.09
CA LEU A 46 4.19 -2.75 8.46
C LEU A 46 4.96 -1.44 8.18
N MET A 47 4.79 -0.87 6.97
CA MET A 47 5.59 0.27 6.55
C MET A 47 5.16 1.61 7.15
N THR A 48 3.87 1.80 7.47
CA THR A 48 3.36 3.14 7.80
C THR A 48 3.15 3.39 9.28
N MET A 49 3.08 2.37 10.13
CA MET A 49 2.58 2.55 11.50
C MET A 49 3.30 1.79 12.60
N GLU A 50 4.19 0.83 12.33
CA GLU A 50 4.82 0.06 13.42
C GLU A 50 5.70 0.91 14.36
N ASP A 51 6.46 1.87 13.82
CA ASP A 51 7.39 2.69 14.60
C ASP A 51 6.87 4.12 14.90
N VAL A 52 5.65 4.45 14.48
CA VAL A 52 5.07 5.79 14.67
C VAL A 52 4.34 5.83 16.01
N PRO A 53 4.69 6.75 16.94
CA PRO A 53 3.96 6.88 18.20
C PRO A 53 2.47 7.12 17.97
N GLU A 54 1.62 6.54 18.84
CA GLU A 54 0.16 6.74 18.77
C GLU A 54 -0.23 8.23 18.73
N LYS A 55 0.54 9.07 19.43
CA LYS A 55 0.40 10.53 19.44
C LYS A 55 1.31 11.17 18.39
N HIS A 56 0.92 11.08 17.13
CA HIS A 56 1.58 11.78 16.02
C HIS A 56 0.69 12.91 15.46
N LYS A 57 1.30 13.78 14.65
CA LYS A 57 0.59 14.81 13.88
C LYS A 57 0.87 14.59 12.40
N VAL A 58 -0.16 14.69 11.58
CA VAL A 58 -0.03 14.62 10.12
C VAL A 58 0.14 16.02 9.56
N LYS A 59 1.06 16.20 8.61
CA LYS A 59 1.26 17.46 7.88
C LYS A 59 1.38 17.17 6.39
N GLU A 60 0.57 17.84 5.59
CA GLU A 60 0.63 17.76 4.13
C GLU A 60 1.81 18.57 3.59
N LEU A 61 2.54 18.00 2.63
CA LEU A 61 3.59 18.67 1.88
C LEU A 61 3.20 18.65 0.40
N SER A 62 3.27 19.80 -0.27
CA SER A 62 3.04 19.92 -1.70
C SER A 62 4.38 20.18 -2.41
N LEU A 63 4.59 19.49 -3.52
CA LEU A 63 5.69 19.74 -4.44
C LEU A 63 5.11 20.47 -5.67
N ALA A 64 5.67 21.62 -6.00
CA ALA A 64 5.46 22.21 -7.32
C ALA A 64 6.43 21.52 -8.27
N VAL A 65 5.89 20.81 -9.27
CA VAL A 65 6.66 20.17 -10.36
C VAL A 65 6.63 21.09 -11.56
#